data_AF-A0A2V8F3X0-F1
#
_entry.id   AF-A0A2V8F3X0-F1
#
_cell.length_a   1.000
_cell.length_b   1.000
_cell.length_c   1.000
_cell.angle_alpha   90.00
_cell.angle_beta   90.00
_cell.angle_gamma   90.00
#
_symmetry.space_group_name_H-M   'P 1'
#
loop_
_entity.id
_entity.type
_entity.pdbx_description
1 polymer ?
#
loop_
_entity_poly.entity_id
_entity_poly.type
_entity_poly.pdbx_seq_one_letter_code
_entity_poly.pdbx_strand_id
1 'polypeptide(L)'
;MQSTILAVLVAVTVSAAGPAAQSQAPRPQSPEPEAQSQKRTLSGTITDSICATGGHAQMRMGPTDADCTTACVAAHDAKYVLADGKDIYALSDQRTPEKFAGQKVRVVGSLDAKTKTIQVDSITAAK
;
A
#
# COMPACT_ATOMS: atom_id res chain seq x y z
N MET A 1 -10.85 48.47 -54.22
CA MET A 1 -12.24 48.79 -53.87
C MET A 1 -13.11 47.63 -54.33
N GLN A 2 -13.87 47.02 -53.42
CA GLN A 2 -15.02 46.09 -53.60
C GLN A 2 -14.76 44.76 -54.33
N SER A 3 -14.85 43.60 -53.65
CA SER A 3 -16.03 42.90 -53.09
C SER A 3 -16.78 42.06 -54.11
N THR A 4 -16.75 40.72 -53.98
CA THR A 4 -17.91 39.80 -53.86
C THR A 4 -17.42 38.33 -53.91
N ILE A 5 -17.45 37.60 -52.78
CA ILE A 5 -18.46 36.62 -52.35
C ILE A 5 -18.63 35.43 -53.31
N LEU A 6 -18.17 34.25 -52.88
CA LEU A 6 -18.86 32.99 -53.18
C LEU A 6 -18.74 32.04 -51.97
N ALA A 7 -19.68 32.15 -51.04
CA ALA A 7 -19.91 31.17 -49.99
C ALA A 7 -20.66 29.99 -50.61
N VAL A 8 -19.98 28.86 -50.78
CA VAL A 8 -20.63 27.58 -51.13
C VAL A 8 -20.97 26.86 -49.84
N LEU A 9 -22.23 27.02 -49.43
CA LEU A 9 -22.88 26.22 -48.40
C LEU A 9 -23.06 24.79 -48.93
N VAL A 10 -22.24 23.85 -48.43
CA VAL A 10 -22.50 22.43 -48.64
C VAL A 10 -23.41 21.97 -47.50
N ALA A 11 -24.70 21.85 -47.80
CA ALA A 11 -25.66 21.13 -46.99
C ALA A 11 -25.41 19.63 -47.17
N VAL A 12 -24.88 18.96 -46.14
CA VAL A 12 -24.92 17.50 -46.06
C VAL A 12 -26.04 17.12 -45.11
N THR A 13 -26.97 16.36 -45.67
CA THR A 13 -28.20 15.88 -45.07
C THR A 13 -27.95 14.78 -44.04
N VAL A 14 -28.78 14.81 -43.00
CA VAL A 14 -28.85 13.86 -41.89
C VAL A 14 -29.16 12.44 -42.37
N SER A 15 -28.53 11.44 -41.76
CA SER A 15 -29.09 10.08 -41.63
C SER A 15 -28.87 9.58 -40.21
N ALA A 16 -29.98 9.41 -39.50
CA ALA A 16 -30.06 8.77 -38.19
C ALA A 16 -30.44 7.30 -38.36
N ALA A 17 -29.78 6.38 -37.65
CA ALA A 17 -30.39 5.19 -37.00
C ALA A 17 -29.32 4.18 -36.55
N GLY A 18 -29.34 3.85 -35.25
CA GLY A 18 -28.77 2.61 -34.72
C GLY A 18 -28.03 2.78 -33.39
N PRO A 19 -28.62 2.40 -32.24
CA PRO A 19 -27.88 2.27 -30.99
C PRO A 19 -27.18 0.91 -31.02
N ALA A 20 -25.91 0.88 -31.40
CA ALA A 20 -25.06 -0.25 -31.04
C ALA A 20 -24.68 -0.07 -29.57
N ALA A 21 -25.52 -0.62 -28.69
CA ALA A 21 -25.15 -0.95 -27.34
C ALA A 21 -23.88 -1.79 -27.38
N GLN A 22 -22.72 -1.14 -27.22
CA GLN A 22 -21.46 -1.80 -27.03
C GLN A 22 -21.52 -2.41 -25.64
N SER A 23 -21.95 -3.67 -25.58
CA SER A 23 -21.73 -4.55 -24.44
C SER A 23 -20.23 -4.65 -24.23
N GLN A 24 -19.72 -3.80 -23.34
CA GLN A 24 -18.41 -4.00 -22.75
C GLN A 24 -18.53 -5.22 -21.85
N ALA A 25 -18.24 -6.40 -22.40
CA ALA A 25 -17.81 -7.51 -21.58
C ALA A 25 -16.62 -7.03 -20.73
N PRO A 26 -16.48 -7.47 -19.46
CA PRO A 26 -15.32 -7.14 -18.66
C PRO A 26 -14.06 -7.53 -19.44
N ARG A 27 -13.22 -6.53 -19.76
CA ARG A 27 -11.93 -6.80 -20.40
C ARG A 27 -11.15 -7.73 -19.47
N PRO A 28 -10.56 -8.83 -19.96
CA PRO A 28 -9.58 -9.56 -19.17
C PRO A 28 -8.47 -8.57 -18.83
N GLN A 29 -8.23 -8.35 -17.54
CA GLN A 29 -7.20 -7.45 -17.06
C GLN A 29 -5.87 -7.92 -17.65
N SER A 30 -5.31 -7.10 -18.56
CA SER A 30 -3.94 -7.26 -19.00
C SER A 30 -3.05 -7.06 -17.77
N PRO A 31 -2.03 -7.89 -17.52
CA PRO A 31 -1.09 -7.62 -16.46
C PRO A 31 -0.33 -6.34 -16.84
N GLU A 32 -0.74 -5.22 -16.24
CA GLU A 32 0.16 -4.11 -15.96
C GLU A 32 1.37 -4.67 -15.18
N PRO A 33 2.51 -3.97 -15.08
CA PRO A 33 3.61 -4.43 -14.22
C PRO A 33 3.19 -4.32 -12.76
N GLU A 34 2.29 -5.21 -12.34
CA GLU A 34 1.91 -5.49 -10.97
C GLU A 34 3.22 -5.78 -10.25
N ALA A 35 3.55 -4.93 -9.27
CA ALA A 35 4.53 -5.28 -8.26
C ALA A 35 4.16 -6.70 -7.80
N GLN A 36 5.07 -7.66 -7.95
CA GLN A 36 4.83 -9.07 -7.67
C GLN A 36 4.62 -9.27 -6.16
N SER A 37 3.45 -8.87 -5.70
CA SER A 37 3.01 -8.90 -4.32
C SER A 37 2.45 -10.28 -4.06
N GLN A 38 3.28 -11.16 -3.49
CA GLN A 38 2.87 -12.52 -3.22
C GLN A 38 2.29 -12.63 -1.82
N LYS A 39 1.10 -13.25 -1.69
CA LYS A 39 0.47 -13.50 -0.39
C LYS A 39 1.31 -14.50 0.41
N ARG A 40 1.78 -14.09 1.59
CA ARG A 40 2.67 -14.83 2.49
C ARG A 40 2.17 -14.73 3.94
N THR A 41 2.67 -15.62 4.78
CA THR A 41 2.57 -15.51 6.23
C THR A 41 3.97 -15.33 6.79
N LEU A 42 4.21 -14.20 7.44
CA LEU A 42 5.50 -13.83 8.00
C LEU A 42 5.38 -13.78 9.53
N SER A 43 6.42 -14.19 10.24
CA SER A 43 6.46 -14.17 11.71
C SER A 43 7.60 -13.28 12.16
N GLY A 44 7.37 -12.48 13.19
CA GLY A 44 8.37 -11.53 13.66
C GLY A 44 7.85 -10.72 14.84
N THR A 45 8.65 -9.78 15.31
CA THR A 45 8.27 -8.84 16.36
C THR A 45 7.81 -7.52 15.73
N ILE A 46 6.71 -6.96 16.22
CA ILE A 46 6.32 -5.60 15.83
C ILE A 46 7.21 -4.59 16.56
N THR A 47 7.83 -3.71 15.80
CA THR A 47 8.77 -2.67 16.27
C THR A 47 8.61 -1.41 15.43
N ASP A 48 9.29 -0.33 15.76
CA ASP A 48 9.43 0.85 14.91
C ASP A 48 10.60 0.72 13.93
N SER A 49 10.55 1.49 12.84
CA SER A 49 11.54 1.48 11.75
C SER A 49 12.92 2.02 12.12
N ILE A 50 13.07 2.73 13.24
CA ILE A 50 14.33 3.36 13.65
C ILE A 50 15.14 2.39 14.53
N CYS A 51 14.47 1.69 15.43
CA CYS A 51 15.09 0.77 16.39
C CYS A 51 14.97 -0.71 16.01
N ALA A 52 14.41 -1.03 14.84
CA ALA A 52 14.12 -2.40 14.40
C ALA A 52 15.31 -3.39 14.47
N THR A 53 16.56 -2.91 14.43
CA THR A 53 17.77 -3.74 14.64
C THR A 53 18.58 -3.37 15.89
N GLY A 54 18.33 -2.22 16.51
CA GLY A 54 19.16 -1.65 17.59
C GLY A 54 18.61 -1.89 19.00
N GLY A 55 17.36 -2.33 19.10
CA GLY A 55 16.68 -2.53 20.39
C GLY A 55 16.29 -1.21 21.08
N HIS A 56 15.33 -1.31 21.99
CA HIS A 56 14.64 -0.15 22.58
C HIS A 56 15.21 0.28 23.93
N ALA A 57 15.96 -0.60 24.60
CA ALA A 57 16.45 -0.41 25.97
C ALA A 57 17.43 0.77 26.13
N GLN A 58 18.13 1.16 25.05
CA GLN A 58 19.11 2.24 25.09
C GLN A 58 18.49 3.63 24.95
N MET A 59 17.35 3.75 24.26
CA MET A 59 16.68 5.04 24.03
C MET A 59 15.84 5.48 25.24
N ARG A 60 15.44 4.54 26.10
CA ARG A 60 14.68 4.78 27.34
C ARG A 60 13.45 5.67 27.16
N MET A 61 12.75 5.56 26.03
CA MET A 61 11.50 6.29 25.77
C MET A 61 10.27 5.61 26.38
N GLY A 62 10.47 4.65 27.26
CA GLY A 62 9.42 3.94 27.98
C GLY A 62 10.01 2.83 28.87
N PRO A 63 9.20 2.29 29.80
CA PRO A 63 9.62 1.18 30.66
C PRO A 63 9.64 -0.18 29.94
N THR A 64 8.93 -0.31 28.81
CA THR A 64 8.89 -1.53 27.98
C THR A 64 9.22 -1.23 26.52
N ASP A 65 9.58 -2.27 25.76
CA ASP A 65 9.82 -2.16 24.31
C ASP A 65 8.56 -1.72 23.55
N ALA A 66 7.38 -2.11 24.05
CA ALA A 66 6.09 -1.68 23.52
C ALA A 66 5.91 -0.16 23.68
N ASP A 67 6.11 0.35 24.89
CA ASP A 67 6.00 1.79 25.18
C ASP A 67 7.02 2.60 24.36
N CYS A 68 8.25 2.11 24.27
CA CYS A 68 9.30 2.75 23.50
C CYS A 68 8.96 2.79 22.00
N THR A 69 8.44 1.69 21.44
CA THR A 69 7.98 1.62 20.04
C THR A 69 6.88 2.66 19.77
N THR A 70 5.84 2.69 20.60
CA THR A 70 4.71 3.63 20.44
C THR A 70 5.18 5.09 20.58
N ALA A 71 6.05 5.37 21.56
CA ALA A 71 6.65 6.69 21.72
C ALA A 71 7.48 7.08 20.50
N CYS A 72 8.21 6.14 19.88
CA CYS A 72 9.02 6.42 18.69
C CYS A 72 8.16 6.77 17.48
N VAL A 73 7.04 6.07 17.29
CA VAL A 73 6.06 6.39 16.24
C VAL A 73 5.45 7.78 16.45
N ALA A 74 5.15 8.15 17.71
CA ALA A 74 4.53 9.43 18.03
C ALA A 74 5.50 10.63 18.02
N ALA A 75 6.73 10.46 18.50
CA ALA A 75 7.69 11.55 18.69
C ALA A 75 8.65 11.75 17.50
N HIS A 76 8.85 10.71 16.68
CA HIS A 76 9.83 10.71 15.60
C HIS A 76 9.24 10.29 14.24
N ASP A 77 7.91 10.25 14.13
CA ASP A 77 7.19 9.83 12.91
C ASP A 77 7.64 8.46 12.37
N ALA A 78 8.15 7.60 13.25
CA ALA A 78 8.59 6.26 12.89
C ALA A 78 7.39 5.42 12.40
N LYS A 79 7.68 4.34 11.67
CA LYS A 79 6.66 3.44 11.15
C LYS A 79 6.71 2.11 11.90
N TYR A 80 5.55 1.51 12.14
CA TYR A 80 5.45 0.12 12.56
C TYR A 80 5.96 -0.81 11.45
N VAL A 81 6.86 -1.70 11.82
CA VAL A 81 7.49 -2.68 10.95
C VAL A 81 7.46 -4.05 11.63
N LEU A 82 7.56 -5.10 10.81
CA LEU A 82 7.78 -6.46 11.29
C LEU A 82 9.26 -6.80 11.15
N ALA A 83 9.94 -7.05 12.27
CA ALA A 83 11.28 -7.60 12.30
C ALA A 83 11.21 -9.12 12.46
N ASP A 84 11.61 -9.89 11.45
CA ASP A 84 11.63 -11.37 11.52
C ASP A 84 12.92 -11.92 12.18
N GLY A 85 13.86 -11.02 12.49
CA GLY A 85 15.20 -11.32 13.02
C GLY A 85 16.32 -11.29 11.97
N LYS A 86 15.97 -11.17 10.68
CA LYS A 86 16.91 -11.05 9.55
C LYS A 86 16.59 -9.83 8.70
N ASP A 87 15.32 -9.68 8.37
CA ASP A 87 14.74 -8.65 7.54
C ASP A 87 13.75 -7.81 8.34
N ILE A 88 13.58 -6.58 7.87
CA ILE A 88 12.59 -5.63 8.37
C ILE A 88 11.62 -5.36 7.23
N TYR A 89 10.34 -5.51 7.52
CA TYR A 89 9.27 -5.29 6.57
C TYR A 89 8.37 -4.14 7.01
N ALA A 90 8.20 -3.15 6.13
CA ALA A 90 7.23 -2.09 6.37
C ALA A 90 5.81 -2.66 6.34
N LEU A 91 4.96 -2.24 7.27
CA LEU A 91 3.56 -2.63 7.28
C LEU A 91 2.74 -1.53 6.63
N SER A 92 1.87 -1.87 5.68
CA SER A 92 0.97 -0.86 5.10
C SER A 92 -0.05 -0.33 6.11
N ASP A 93 -0.45 -1.16 7.07
CA ASP A 93 -1.24 -0.77 8.22
C ASP A 93 -0.34 -0.21 9.34
N GLN A 94 -0.61 1.03 9.75
CA GLN A 94 0.13 1.77 10.78
C GLN A 94 -0.71 2.05 12.03
N ARG A 95 -1.86 1.36 12.18
CA ARG A 95 -2.74 1.49 13.36
C ARG A 95 -2.88 0.15 14.09
N THR A 96 -3.21 -0.93 13.38
CA THR A 96 -3.40 -2.25 14.00
C THR A 96 -2.15 -2.83 14.68
N PRO A 97 -0.91 -2.58 14.21
CA PRO A 97 0.29 -3.11 14.88
C PRO A 97 0.55 -2.54 16.27
N GLU A 98 0.01 -1.36 16.61
CA GLU A 98 0.25 -0.69 17.90
C GLU A 98 -0.07 -1.59 19.10
N LYS A 99 -1.21 -2.29 19.08
CA LYS A 99 -1.61 -3.23 20.15
C LYS A 99 -0.68 -4.45 20.28
N PHE A 100 0.20 -4.66 19.31
CA PHE A 100 1.17 -5.75 19.28
C PHE A 100 2.62 -5.23 19.40
N ALA A 101 2.83 -3.95 19.67
CA ALA A 101 4.17 -3.37 19.81
C ALA A 101 5.02 -4.17 20.81
N GLY A 102 6.25 -4.50 20.42
CA GLY A 102 7.18 -5.33 21.20
C GLY A 102 6.81 -6.82 21.27
N GLN A 103 5.69 -7.26 20.68
CA GLN A 103 5.25 -8.65 20.72
C GLN A 103 5.60 -9.40 19.43
N LYS A 104 5.83 -10.71 19.57
CA LYS A 104 5.89 -11.61 18.42
C LYS A 104 4.50 -11.87 17.85
N VAL A 105 4.38 -11.75 16.53
CA VAL A 105 3.14 -11.93 15.78
C VAL A 105 3.34 -12.78 14.54
N ARG A 106 2.22 -13.25 13.98
CA ARG A 106 2.09 -13.69 12.59
C ARG A 106 1.31 -12.64 11.81
N VAL A 107 1.91 -12.17 10.72
CA VAL A 107 1.29 -11.26 9.75
C VAL A 107 0.96 -12.06 8.50
N VAL A 108 -0.31 -12.06 8.10
CA VAL A 108 -0.75 -12.54 6.78
C VAL A 108 -0.91 -11.32 5.90
N GLY A 109 -0.29 -11.34 4.74
CA GLY A 109 -0.25 -10.17 3.85
C GLY A 109 0.35 -10.48 2.49
N SER A 110 0.25 -9.54 1.56
CA SER A 110 0.98 -9.59 0.29
C SER A 110 2.30 -8.86 0.41
N LEU A 111 3.42 -9.58 0.26
CA LEU A 111 4.76 -9.00 0.33
C LEU A 111 5.20 -8.50 -1.04
N ASP A 112 5.45 -7.20 -1.14
CA ASP A 112 6.23 -6.62 -2.22
C ASP A 112 7.73 -6.79 -1.91
N ALA A 113 8.36 -7.74 -2.63
CA ALA A 113 9.77 -8.04 -2.43
C ALA A 113 10.71 -6.90 -2.84
N LYS A 114 10.28 -5.97 -3.72
CA LYS A 114 11.11 -4.85 -4.16
C LYS A 114 11.19 -3.77 -3.08
N THR A 115 10.07 -3.49 -2.43
CA THR A 115 9.95 -2.44 -1.41
C THR A 115 10.02 -2.97 0.03
N LYS A 116 10.07 -4.30 0.21
CA LYS A 116 9.93 -4.98 1.50
C LYS A 116 8.71 -4.50 2.30
N THR A 117 7.62 -4.20 1.59
CA THR A 117 6.36 -3.77 2.22
C THR A 117 5.36 -4.91 2.23
N ILE A 118 4.77 -5.19 3.39
CA ILE A 118 3.68 -6.14 3.53
C ILE A 118 2.37 -5.35 3.49
N GLN A 119 1.56 -5.65 2.48
CA GLN A 119 0.15 -5.27 2.49
C GLN A 119 -0.58 -6.17 3.48
N VAL A 120 -0.88 -5.62 4.66
CA VAL A 120 -1.40 -6.40 5.79
C VAL A 120 -2.85 -6.80 5.56
N ASP A 121 -3.14 -8.10 5.58
CA ASP A 121 -4.51 -8.63 5.65
C ASP A 121 -4.92 -8.87 7.11
N SER A 122 -4.03 -9.44 7.93
CA SER A 122 -4.29 -9.71 9.35
C SER A 122 -3.01 -9.84 10.18
N ILE A 123 -3.13 -9.54 11.47
CA ILE A 123 -2.06 -9.69 12.46
C ILE A 123 -2.61 -10.46 13.66
N THR A 124 -1.89 -11.49 14.10
CA THR A 124 -2.24 -12.34 15.24
C THR A 124 -1.04 -12.53 16.15
N ALA A 125 -1.24 -12.54 17.47
CA ALA A 125 -0.16 -12.83 18.41
C ALA A 125 0.38 -14.25 18.17
N ALA A 126 1.70 -14.40 18.16
CA ALA A 126 2.34 -15.71 18.14
C ALA A 126 2.29 -16.30 19.55
N LYS A 127 1.85 -17.55 19.67
CA LYS A 127 1.82 -18.30 20.92
C LYS A 127 3.21 -18.82 21.31
#